data_AF-D8RN09-F1
#
_entry.id   AF-D8RN09-F1
#
_cell.length_a   1.000
_cell.length_b   1.000
_cell.length_c   1.000
_cell.angle_alpha   90.00
_cell.angle_beta   90.00
_cell.angle_gamma   90.00
#
_symmetry.space_group_name_H-M   'P 1'
#
loop_
_entity.id
_entity.type
_entity.pdbx_description
1 polymer ?
#
loop_
_entity_poly.entity_id
_entity_poly.type
_entity_poly.pdbx_seq_one_letter_code
_entity_poly.pdbx_strand_id
1 'polypeptide(L)'
;MESLRNGMGSWHTRAKTIWELQQMGFTAEQLYDVALVTAHLQTAMVVASKVYDSLVLAQASSELLSALESNETHVCSLYELRILSSKQRKAAAEYVVEKGLDTKGAEELARAIKQHERRAELREGFSPLPGDCLALMHYRAAKESSQADEKQSLAQRALEFAVSEAAVEKISKLLQNVFVGVLLDRVGAGQEGVWSGVVAREVDHVVRCSSALIHRGVDLASREERSPGDDDISLTGIRANNAVACSRSLWSPSIAFQATVSLSGMLSKVSTARSRRS
;
A
#
# COMPACT_ATOMS: atom_id res chain seq x y z
N MET A 1 13.29 -31.18 20.29
CA MET A 1 14.31 -30.16 20.63
C MET A 1 15.41 -30.06 19.57
N GLU A 2 15.98 -31.17 19.11
CA GLU A 2 17.06 -31.15 18.09
C GLU A 2 16.63 -30.53 16.75
N SER A 3 15.38 -30.76 16.31
CA SER A 3 14.78 -30.08 15.16
C SER A 3 14.76 -28.55 15.30
N LEU A 4 14.41 -28.05 16.49
CA LEU A 4 14.34 -26.62 16.78
C LEU A 4 15.74 -26.00 16.83
N ARG A 5 16.70 -26.70 17.47
CA ARG A 5 18.11 -26.28 17.56
C ARG A 5 18.76 -26.16 16.17
N ASN A 6 18.49 -27.13 15.29
CA ASN A 6 19.09 -27.18 13.95
C ASN A 6 18.31 -26.36 12.91
N GLY A 7 17.26 -25.64 13.31
CA GLY A 7 16.43 -24.85 12.40
C GLY A 7 15.68 -25.67 11.36
N MET A 8 15.45 -26.97 11.60
CA MET A 8 14.86 -27.89 10.62
C MET A 8 13.36 -27.66 10.44
N GLY A 9 12.89 -27.75 9.19
CA GLY A 9 11.49 -27.59 8.81
C GLY A 9 11.04 -26.13 8.63
N SER A 10 9.78 -25.93 8.21
CA SER A 10 9.19 -24.59 8.08
C SER A 10 9.06 -23.91 9.44
N TRP A 11 9.01 -22.58 9.45
CA TRP A 11 8.79 -21.81 10.68
C TRP A 11 7.49 -22.24 11.40
N HIS A 12 6.47 -22.65 10.64
CA HIS A 12 5.18 -23.15 11.15
C HIS A 12 5.34 -24.46 11.94
N THR A 13 6.14 -25.39 11.41
CA THR A 13 6.46 -26.65 12.10
C THR A 13 7.25 -26.39 13.38
N ARG A 14 8.23 -25.49 13.34
CA ARG A 14 8.99 -25.07 14.52
C ARG A 14 8.11 -24.39 15.56
N ALA A 15 7.15 -23.56 15.15
CA ALA A 15 6.18 -22.93 16.04
C ALA A 15 5.32 -23.96 16.79
N LYS A 16 4.87 -25.02 16.12
CA LYS A 16 4.16 -26.14 16.76
C LYS A 16 5.02 -26.85 17.79
N THR A 17 6.28 -27.12 17.45
CA THR A 17 7.25 -27.74 18.36
C THR A 17 7.50 -26.87 19.61
N ILE A 18 7.63 -25.54 19.44
CA ILE A 18 7.77 -24.59 20.55
C ILE A 18 6.53 -24.68 21.46
N TRP A 19 5.33 -24.67 20.89
CA TRP A 19 4.09 -24.76 21.67
C TRP A 19 4.00 -26.07 22.45
N GLU A 20 4.32 -27.21 21.85
CA GLU A 20 4.32 -28.52 22.50
C GLU A 20 5.30 -28.56 23.68
N LEU A 21 6.52 -28.04 23.50
CA LEU A 21 7.52 -27.97 24.57
C LEU A 21 7.07 -27.07 25.72
N GLN A 22 6.43 -25.93 25.42
CA GLN A 22 5.84 -25.08 26.46
C GLN A 22 4.72 -25.79 27.23
N GLN A 23 3.89 -26.62 26.57
CA GLN A 23 2.89 -27.44 27.26
C GLN A 23 3.51 -28.54 28.15
N MET A 24 4.70 -29.02 27.81
CA MET A 24 5.47 -29.98 28.63
C MET A 24 6.18 -29.32 29.83
N GLY A 25 6.06 -28.00 30.00
CA GLY A 25 6.62 -27.25 31.13
C GLY A 25 8.00 -26.64 30.88
N PHE A 26 8.52 -26.67 29.64
CA PHE A 26 9.75 -25.96 29.31
C PHE A 26 9.53 -24.44 29.35
N THR A 27 10.43 -23.71 30.01
CA THR A 27 10.38 -22.25 30.07
C THR A 27 10.93 -21.63 28.78
N ALA A 28 10.53 -20.39 28.48
CA ALA A 28 11.04 -19.67 27.30
C ALA A 28 12.56 -19.45 27.35
N GLU A 29 13.13 -19.31 28.55
CA GLU A 29 14.58 -19.19 28.78
C GLU A 29 15.30 -20.51 28.45
N GLN A 30 14.79 -21.65 28.92
CA GLN A 30 15.35 -22.96 28.58
C GLN A 30 15.33 -23.23 27.07
N LEU A 31 14.28 -22.79 26.38
CA LEU A 31 14.19 -22.89 24.92
C LEU A 31 15.19 -21.96 24.21
N TYR A 32 15.44 -20.76 24.76
CA TYR A 32 16.44 -19.85 24.25
C TYR A 32 17.85 -20.42 24.39
N ASP A 33 18.20 -21.01 25.53
CA ASP A 33 19.53 -21.59 25.76
C ASP A 33 19.85 -22.73 24.78
N VAL A 34 18.82 -23.45 24.32
CA VAL A 34 18.96 -24.59 23.42
C VAL A 34 18.91 -24.18 21.95
N ALA A 35 17.97 -23.31 21.56
CA ALA A 35 17.67 -23.02 20.16
C ALA A 35 17.95 -21.57 19.74
N LEU A 36 18.39 -20.71 20.66
CA LEU A 36 18.66 -19.29 20.45
C LEU A 36 17.46 -18.50 19.89
N VAL A 37 16.24 -19.01 20.09
CA VAL A 37 15.00 -18.34 19.71
C VAL A 37 14.55 -17.47 20.88
N THR A 38 14.52 -16.15 20.72
CA THR A 38 14.15 -15.22 21.80
C THR A 38 12.70 -15.45 22.27
N ALA A 39 12.40 -15.17 23.54
CA ALA A 39 11.06 -15.34 24.09
C ALA A 39 9.98 -14.55 23.31
N HIS A 40 10.33 -13.37 22.80
CA HIS A 40 9.45 -12.58 21.95
C HIS A 40 9.16 -13.30 20.62
N LEU A 41 10.19 -13.81 19.95
CA LEU A 41 10.04 -14.56 18.70
C LEU A 41 9.29 -15.87 18.91
N GLN A 42 9.52 -16.59 20.03
CA GLN A 42 8.75 -17.79 20.38
C GLN A 42 7.25 -17.49 20.46
N THR A 43 6.88 -16.41 21.17
CA THR A 43 5.48 -15.97 21.29
C THR A 43 4.92 -15.58 19.92
N ALA A 44 5.69 -14.82 19.13
CA ALA A 44 5.28 -14.40 17.79
C ALA A 44 5.02 -15.60 16.89
N MET A 45 5.93 -16.57 16.84
CA MET A 45 5.80 -17.80 16.07
C MET A 45 4.56 -18.60 16.46
N VAL A 46 4.32 -18.81 17.75
CA VAL A 46 3.16 -19.59 18.25
C VAL A 46 1.83 -18.91 17.93
N VAL A 47 1.76 -17.58 18.01
CA VAL A 47 0.53 -16.85 17.67
C VAL A 47 0.34 -16.76 16.16
N ALA A 48 1.43 -16.50 15.40
CA ALA A 48 1.42 -16.50 13.95
C ALA A 48 1.03 -17.87 13.37
N SER A 49 1.44 -18.98 13.99
CA SER A 49 1.03 -20.32 13.54
C SER A 49 -0.47 -20.55 13.68
N LYS A 50 -1.10 -20.02 14.73
CA LYS A 50 -2.57 -20.05 14.87
C LYS A 50 -3.28 -19.18 13.84
N VAL A 51 -2.69 -18.05 13.47
CA VAL A 51 -3.19 -17.22 12.36
C VAL A 51 -3.07 -17.99 11.04
N TYR A 52 -1.93 -18.61 10.78
CA TYR A 52 -1.70 -19.46 9.60
C TYR A 52 -2.68 -20.64 9.54
N ASP A 53 -2.88 -21.36 10.64
CA ASP A 53 -3.87 -22.45 10.72
C ASP A 53 -5.29 -21.93 10.40
N SER A 54 -5.63 -20.71 10.82
CA SER A 54 -6.92 -20.10 10.45
C SER A 54 -7.04 -19.77 8.95
N LEU A 55 -5.93 -19.49 8.26
CA LEU A 55 -5.90 -19.31 6.81
C LEU A 55 -6.10 -20.64 6.07
N VAL A 56 -5.48 -21.72 6.57
CA VAL A 56 -5.67 -23.08 6.05
C VAL A 56 -7.14 -23.50 6.18
N LEU A 57 -7.75 -23.27 7.34
CA LEU A 57 -9.18 -23.54 7.57
C LEU A 57 -10.10 -22.68 6.68
N ALA A 58 -9.68 -21.46 6.34
CA ALA A 58 -10.40 -20.56 5.42
C ALA A 58 -10.13 -20.86 3.93
N GLN A 59 -9.48 -21.99 3.62
CA GLN A 59 -9.16 -22.43 2.26
C GLN A 59 -8.43 -21.32 1.47
N ALA A 60 -7.37 -20.76 2.06
CA ALA A 60 -6.44 -19.88 1.35
C ALA A 60 -5.76 -20.63 0.18
N SER A 61 -5.32 -19.89 -0.85
CA SER A 61 -4.63 -20.48 -2.00
C SER A 61 -3.30 -21.13 -1.57
N SER A 62 -2.92 -22.22 -2.25
CA SER A 62 -1.63 -22.89 -2.01
C SER A 62 -0.44 -21.95 -2.24
N GLU A 63 -0.54 -21.05 -3.22
CA GLU A 63 0.45 -20.02 -3.51
C GLU A 63 0.66 -19.05 -2.34
N LEU A 64 -0.42 -18.57 -1.72
CA LEU A 64 -0.34 -17.70 -0.55
C LEU A 64 0.33 -18.42 0.64
N LEU A 65 -0.10 -19.66 0.88
CA LEU A 65 0.44 -20.48 1.98
C LEU A 65 1.93 -20.75 1.80
N SER A 66 2.36 -21.06 0.56
CA SER A 66 3.78 -21.25 0.23
C SER A 66 4.59 -19.96 0.36
N ALA A 67 4.06 -18.82 -0.09
CA ALA A 67 4.71 -17.52 0.06
C ALA A 67 4.94 -17.18 1.54
N LEU A 68 3.92 -17.40 2.39
CA LEU A 68 4.01 -17.16 3.84
C LEU A 68 4.98 -18.11 4.56
N GLU A 69 5.15 -19.34 4.08
CA GLU A 69 6.12 -20.29 4.65
C GLU A 69 7.56 -20.02 4.20
N SER A 70 7.75 -19.51 2.98
CA SER A 70 9.07 -19.31 2.37
C SER A 70 9.92 -18.25 3.07
N ASN A 71 9.29 -17.28 3.74
CA ASN A 71 9.98 -16.15 4.34
C ASN A 71 9.57 -15.93 5.80
N GLU A 72 10.55 -16.06 6.70
CA GLU A 72 10.36 -15.89 8.14
C GLU A 72 9.96 -14.46 8.54
N THR A 73 10.20 -13.45 7.69
CA THR A 73 9.72 -12.08 7.97
C THR A 73 8.20 -12.01 8.06
N HIS A 74 7.48 -12.92 7.39
CA HIS A 74 6.02 -13.00 7.47
C HIS A 74 5.53 -13.51 8.82
N VAL A 75 6.37 -14.11 9.67
CA VAL A 75 5.99 -14.47 11.04
C VAL A 75 5.54 -13.24 11.82
N CYS A 76 6.33 -12.17 11.77
CA CYS A 76 6.01 -10.92 12.46
C CYS A 76 4.80 -10.24 11.82
N SER A 77 4.68 -10.23 10.49
CA SER A 77 3.50 -9.68 9.82
C SER A 77 2.21 -10.43 10.19
N LEU A 78 2.24 -11.78 10.22
CA LEU A 78 1.09 -12.61 10.61
C LEU A 78 0.73 -12.45 12.10
N TYR A 79 1.74 -12.24 12.95
CA TYR A 79 1.53 -11.94 14.36
C TYR A 79 0.68 -10.67 14.56
N GLU A 80 0.86 -9.64 13.73
CA GLU A 80 0.06 -8.42 13.82
C GLU A 80 -1.39 -8.59 13.35
N LEU A 81 -1.65 -9.55 12.46
CA LEU A 81 -3.00 -9.90 12.03
C LEU A 81 -3.82 -10.67 13.09
N ARG A 82 -3.24 -10.99 14.27
CA ARG A 82 -3.90 -11.77 15.33
C ARG A 82 -5.23 -11.18 15.82
N ILE A 83 -5.38 -9.86 15.78
CA ILE A 83 -6.56 -9.14 16.26
C ILE A 83 -7.77 -9.22 15.31
N LEU A 84 -7.55 -9.70 14.08
CA LEU A 84 -8.55 -9.82 13.03
C LEU A 84 -9.36 -11.12 13.18
N SER A 85 -10.60 -11.12 12.67
CA SER A 85 -11.41 -12.34 12.54
C SER A 85 -10.88 -13.26 11.42
N SER A 86 -11.27 -14.54 11.43
CA SER A 86 -10.83 -15.52 10.41
C SER A 86 -11.06 -15.04 8.97
N LYS A 87 -12.24 -14.48 8.68
CA LYS A 87 -12.57 -13.92 7.35
C LYS A 87 -11.68 -12.74 6.97
N GLN A 88 -11.37 -11.86 7.92
CA GLN A 88 -10.51 -10.69 7.70
C GLN A 88 -9.04 -11.09 7.53
N ARG A 89 -8.57 -12.12 8.25
CA ARG A 89 -7.18 -12.59 8.17
C ARG A 89 -6.81 -13.05 6.76
N LYS A 90 -7.70 -13.76 6.07
CA LYS A 90 -7.47 -14.20 4.69
C LYS A 90 -7.20 -13.03 3.76
N ALA A 91 -8.15 -12.09 3.68
CA ALA A 91 -8.01 -10.91 2.82
C ALA A 91 -6.81 -10.03 3.22
N ALA A 92 -6.53 -9.89 4.52
CA ALA A 92 -5.38 -9.12 5.00
C ALA A 92 -4.04 -9.79 4.66
N ALA A 93 -3.94 -11.12 4.78
CA ALA A 93 -2.72 -11.87 4.44
C ALA A 93 -2.43 -11.82 2.94
N GLU A 94 -3.45 -11.98 2.10
CA GLU A 94 -3.35 -11.81 0.65
C GLU A 94 -2.79 -10.41 0.32
N TYR A 95 -3.37 -9.37 0.92
CA TYR A 95 -2.94 -7.99 0.69
C TYR A 95 -1.51 -7.70 1.19
N VAL A 96 -1.11 -8.26 2.33
CA VAL A 96 0.26 -8.13 2.86
C VAL A 96 1.29 -8.72 1.89
N VAL A 97 1.00 -9.90 1.33
CA VAL A 97 1.90 -10.55 0.37
C VAL A 97 1.90 -9.81 -0.97
N GLU A 98 0.74 -9.41 -1.47
CA GLU A 98 0.60 -8.66 -2.74
C GLU A 98 1.35 -7.32 -2.72
N LYS A 99 1.22 -6.55 -1.63
CA LYS A 99 1.86 -5.23 -1.49
C LYS A 99 3.25 -5.28 -0.85
N GLY A 100 3.72 -6.46 -0.43
CA GLY A 100 5.01 -6.62 0.22
C GLY A 100 5.13 -5.81 1.52
N LEU A 101 4.09 -5.79 2.35
CA LEU A 101 4.07 -4.99 3.58
C LEU A 101 5.01 -5.58 4.63
N ASP A 102 5.78 -4.71 5.28
CA ASP A 102 6.60 -5.06 6.43
C ASP A 102 5.75 -5.23 7.70
N THR A 103 6.39 -5.58 8.82
CA THR A 103 5.69 -5.76 10.11
C THR A 103 4.89 -4.52 10.52
N LYS A 104 5.44 -3.31 10.30
CA LYS A 104 4.76 -2.06 10.65
C LYS A 104 3.55 -1.81 9.74
N GLY A 105 3.69 -2.06 8.43
CA GLY A 105 2.58 -1.99 7.49
C GLY A 105 1.47 -2.98 7.82
N ALA A 106 1.82 -4.21 8.25
CA ALA A 106 0.85 -5.20 8.69
C ALA A 106 0.12 -4.78 9.99
N GLU A 107 0.82 -4.16 10.94
CA GLU A 107 0.21 -3.56 12.14
C GLU A 107 -0.76 -2.43 11.79
N GLU A 108 -0.34 -1.50 10.93
CA GLU A 108 -1.16 -0.40 10.43
C GLU A 108 -2.42 -0.92 9.74
N LEU A 109 -2.27 -1.93 8.88
CA LEU A 109 -3.37 -2.59 8.19
C LEU A 109 -4.36 -3.25 9.16
N ALA A 110 -3.86 -4.04 10.13
CA ALA A 110 -4.72 -4.72 11.09
C ALA A 110 -5.53 -3.71 11.92
N ARG A 111 -4.88 -2.64 12.36
CA ARG A 111 -5.53 -1.53 13.07
C ARG A 111 -6.57 -0.83 12.18
N ALA A 112 -6.22 -0.55 10.92
CA ALA A 112 -7.12 0.10 9.97
C ALA A 112 -8.39 -0.72 9.71
N ILE A 113 -8.28 -2.04 9.55
CA ILE A 113 -9.42 -2.95 9.36
C ILE A 113 -10.33 -2.95 10.59
N LYS A 114 -9.77 -3.08 11.81
CA LYS A 114 -10.58 -3.03 13.05
C LYS A 114 -11.21 -1.66 13.25
N GLN A 115 -10.52 -0.61 12.88
CA GLN A 115 -11.01 0.75 13.01
C GLN A 115 -12.16 1.01 12.04
N HIS A 116 -12.02 0.54 10.81
CA HIS A 116 -13.10 0.51 9.82
C HIS A 116 -14.30 -0.23 10.43
N GLU A 117 -14.14 -1.48 10.88
CA GLU A 117 -15.19 -2.30 11.50
C GLU A 117 -15.93 -1.63 12.69
N ARG A 118 -15.25 -0.78 13.46
CA ARG A 118 -15.87 -0.09 14.62
C ARG A 118 -16.65 1.18 14.26
N ARG A 119 -16.21 1.94 13.25
CA ARG A 119 -16.76 3.27 12.93
C ARG A 119 -17.53 3.25 11.61
N ALA A 120 -18.72 2.67 11.61
CA ALA A 120 -19.54 2.49 10.40
C ALA A 120 -19.91 3.82 9.74
N GLU A 121 -20.18 4.84 10.55
CA GLU A 121 -20.56 6.19 10.15
C GLU A 121 -19.46 6.95 9.39
N LEU A 122 -18.21 6.50 9.47
CA LEU A 122 -17.05 7.17 8.85
C LEU A 122 -16.51 6.43 7.62
N ARG A 123 -17.21 5.41 7.13
CA ARG A 123 -16.81 4.58 5.98
C ARG A 123 -17.32 5.06 4.63
N GLU A 124 -18.08 6.15 4.60
CA GLU A 124 -18.76 6.56 3.38
C GLU A 124 -17.75 6.67 2.22
N GLY A 125 -18.00 5.93 1.12
CA GLY A 125 -17.12 5.88 -0.05
C GLY A 125 -15.88 4.98 0.08
N PHE A 126 -15.75 4.20 1.16
CA PHE A 126 -14.69 3.21 1.36
C PHE A 126 -15.29 1.83 1.59
N SER A 127 -14.76 0.83 0.87
CA SER A 127 -15.21 -0.56 0.97
C SER A 127 -14.54 -1.27 2.16
N PRO A 128 -15.11 -2.35 2.74
CA PRO A 128 -14.45 -3.19 3.73
C PRO A 128 -13.30 -4.06 3.17
N LEU A 129 -12.63 -3.59 2.11
CA LEU A 129 -11.42 -4.19 1.56
C LEU A 129 -10.20 -3.72 2.36
N PRO A 130 -9.15 -4.55 2.52
CA PRO A 130 -7.96 -4.21 3.30
C PRO A 130 -7.29 -2.92 2.83
N GLY A 131 -7.12 -2.74 1.52
CA GLY A 131 -6.55 -1.52 0.94
C GLY A 131 -7.38 -0.27 1.23
N ASP A 132 -8.70 -0.32 1.01
CA ASP A 132 -9.61 0.80 1.32
C ASP A 132 -9.65 1.14 2.81
N CYS A 133 -9.52 0.15 3.71
CA CYS A 133 -9.43 0.40 5.15
C CYS A 133 -8.18 1.21 5.49
N LEU A 134 -7.03 0.84 4.89
CA LEU A 134 -5.76 1.54 5.08
C LEU A 134 -5.80 2.94 4.43
N ALA A 135 -6.38 3.06 3.25
CA ALA A 135 -6.62 4.33 2.57
C ALA A 135 -7.49 5.27 3.41
N LEU A 136 -8.57 4.77 4.02
CA LEU A 136 -9.42 5.54 4.93
C LEU A 136 -8.65 6.06 6.15
N MET A 137 -7.75 5.25 6.72
CA MET A 137 -6.91 5.67 7.85
C MET A 137 -6.07 6.90 7.47
N HIS A 138 -5.39 6.86 6.33
CA HIS A 138 -4.55 7.97 5.84
C HIS A 138 -5.39 9.18 5.39
N TYR A 139 -6.53 8.95 4.74
CA TYR A 139 -7.46 10.01 4.34
C TYR A 139 -7.94 10.83 5.54
N ARG A 140 -8.25 10.17 6.66
CA ARG A 140 -8.67 10.86 7.89
C ARG A 140 -7.54 11.68 8.50
N ALA A 141 -6.34 11.10 8.59
CA ALA A 141 -5.17 11.83 9.06
C ALA A 141 -4.91 13.07 8.20
N ALA A 142 -5.06 12.96 6.87
CA ALA A 142 -4.95 14.10 5.96
C ALA A 142 -6.02 15.17 6.26
N LYS A 143 -7.27 14.79 6.52
CA LYS A 143 -8.33 15.76 6.86
C LYS A 143 -8.07 16.49 8.18
N GLU A 144 -7.46 15.80 9.15
CA GLU A 144 -7.15 16.33 10.48
C GLU A 144 -5.87 17.20 10.49
N SER A 145 -4.99 17.04 9.50
CA SER A 145 -3.78 17.88 9.38
C SER A 145 -4.12 19.30 8.90
N SER A 146 -3.51 20.28 9.59
CA SER A 146 -3.58 21.70 9.26
C SER A 146 -2.51 22.12 8.25
N GLN A 147 -1.39 21.40 8.17
CA GLN A 147 -0.29 21.75 7.30
C GLN A 147 -0.55 21.21 5.89
N ALA A 148 -0.47 22.07 4.87
CA ALA A 148 -0.76 21.69 3.50
C ALA A 148 0.16 20.57 2.99
N ASP A 149 1.45 20.62 3.32
CA ASP A 149 2.44 19.63 2.87
C ASP A 149 2.19 18.25 3.48
N GLU A 150 1.94 18.18 4.79
CA GLU A 150 1.61 16.94 5.48
C GLU A 150 0.29 16.35 4.97
N LYS A 151 -0.71 17.21 4.79
CA LYS A 151 -2.01 16.84 4.22
C LYS A 151 -1.89 16.28 2.80
N GLN A 152 -1.04 16.87 1.96
CA GLN A 152 -0.76 16.36 0.62
C GLN A 152 -0.08 14.99 0.68
N SER A 153 0.95 14.84 1.51
CA SER A 153 1.69 13.58 1.68
C SER A 153 0.77 12.45 2.16
N LEU A 154 -0.06 12.71 3.17
CA LEU A 154 -1.03 11.73 3.68
C LEU A 154 -2.11 11.38 2.66
N ALA A 155 -2.58 12.35 1.88
CA ALA A 155 -3.57 12.10 0.84
C ALA A 155 -2.98 11.32 -0.35
N GLN A 156 -1.71 11.53 -0.70
CA GLN A 156 -0.99 10.71 -1.69
C GLN A 156 -0.84 9.27 -1.19
N ARG A 157 -0.41 9.08 0.06
CA ARG A 157 -0.32 7.75 0.67
C ARG A 157 -1.67 7.04 0.75
N ALA A 158 -2.76 7.78 0.99
CA ALA A 158 -4.10 7.21 0.94
C ALA A 158 -4.45 6.69 -0.47
N LEU A 159 -4.04 7.41 -1.52
CA LEU A 159 -4.30 7.05 -2.92
C LEU A 159 -3.54 5.79 -3.33
N GLU A 160 -2.32 5.59 -2.84
CA GLU A 160 -1.49 4.40 -3.13
C GLU A 160 -2.16 3.09 -2.68
N PHE A 161 -2.98 3.13 -1.63
CA PHE A 161 -3.66 1.95 -1.06
C PHE A 161 -5.13 1.82 -1.46
N ALA A 162 -5.72 2.84 -2.07
CA ALA A 162 -7.13 2.84 -2.44
C ALA A 162 -7.40 1.82 -3.55
N VAL A 163 -8.45 1.01 -3.38
CA VAL A 163 -8.86 -0.04 -4.31
C VAL A 163 -10.17 0.31 -4.99
N SER A 164 -11.17 0.81 -4.24
CA SER A 164 -12.45 1.17 -4.84
C SER A 164 -12.42 2.50 -5.57
N GLU A 165 -13.16 2.58 -6.68
CA GLU A 165 -13.30 3.81 -7.47
C GLU A 165 -13.85 4.97 -6.63
N ALA A 166 -14.81 4.68 -5.72
CA ALA A 166 -15.38 5.67 -4.81
C ALA A 166 -14.32 6.23 -3.83
N ALA A 167 -13.41 5.39 -3.33
CA ALA A 167 -12.33 5.83 -2.45
C ALA A 167 -11.34 6.70 -3.22
N VAL A 168 -10.94 6.26 -4.42
CA VAL A 168 -10.04 7.00 -5.32
C VAL A 168 -10.61 8.38 -5.64
N GLU A 169 -11.90 8.48 -5.98
CA GLU A 169 -12.55 9.75 -6.28
C GLU A 169 -12.55 10.68 -5.06
N LYS A 170 -12.90 10.18 -3.87
CA LYS A 170 -12.90 10.96 -2.62
C LYS A 170 -11.52 11.49 -2.27
N ILE A 171 -10.48 10.67 -2.41
CA ILE A 171 -9.09 11.06 -2.12
C ILE A 171 -8.58 12.05 -3.18
N SER A 172 -8.92 11.84 -4.46
CA SER A 172 -8.55 12.75 -5.55
C SER A 172 -9.15 14.14 -5.34
N LYS A 173 -10.42 14.24 -4.93
CA LYS A 173 -11.05 15.52 -4.57
C LYS A 173 -10.32 16.21 -3.41
N LEU A 174 -9.87 15.45 -2.40
CA LEU A 174 -9.09 16.02 -1.29
C LEU A 174 -7.76 16.61 -1.80
N LEU A 175 -7.03 15.89 -2.66
CA LEU A 175 -5.78 16.38 -3.25
C LEU A 175 -5.98 17.65 -4.09
N GLN A 176 -7.05 17.71 -4.89
CA GLN A 176 -7.41 18.91 -5.66
C GLN A 176 -7.65 20.11 -4.73
N ASN A 177 -8.39 19.91 -3.63
CA ASN A 177 -8.67 20.97 -2.67
C ASN A 177 -7.40 21.48 -1.98
N VAL A 178 -6.47 20.59 -1.63
CA VAL A 178 -5.18 20.97 -1.05
C VAL A 178 -4.38 21.81 -2.03
N PHE A 179 -4.31 21.38 -3.30
CA PHE A 179 -3.58 22.11 -4.33
C PHE A 179 -4.16 23.52 -4.58
N VAL A 180 -5.49 23.63 -4.67
CA VAL A 180 -6.18 24.93 -4.82
C VAL A 180 -5.91 25.84 -3.62
N GLY A 181 -5.97 25.32 -2.39
CA GLY A 181 -5.68 26.08 -1.18
C GLY A 181 -4.26 26.67 -1.20
N VAL A 182 -3.26 25.83 -1.50
CA VAL A 182 -1.85 26.28 -1.61
C VAL A 182 -1.68 27.35 -2.69
N LEU A 183 -2.39 27.24 -3.81
CA LEU A 183 -2.31 28.21 -4.89
C LEU A 183 -2.93 29.56 -4.49
N LEU A 184 -4.07 29.54 -3.79
CA LEU A 184 -4.74 30.75 -3.29
C LEU A 184 -3.88 31.49 -2.27
N ASP A 185 -3.25 30.76 -1.33
CA ASP A 185 -2.34 31.35 -0.34
C ASP A 185 -1.15 32.06 -1.01
N ARG A 186 -0.66 31.53 -2.14
CA ARG A 186 0.45 32.12 -2.91
C ARG A 186 0.04 33.33 -3.76
N VAL A 187 -1.21 33.38 -4.24
CA VAL A 187 -1.70 34.47 -5.10
C VAL A 187 -2.14 35.69 -4.27
N GLY A 188 -2.37 35.51 -2.96
CA GLY A 188 -2.83 36.56 -2.07
C GLY A 188 -4.32 36.86 -2.28
N ALA A 189 -5.05 37.06 -1.19
CA ALA A 189 -6.52 37.14 -1.09
C ALA A 189 -7.20 38.33 -1.83
N GLY A 190 -6.62 38.87 -2.90
CA GLY A 190 -7.13 40.03 -3.66
C GLY A 190 -7.80 39.71 -5.00
N GLN A 191 -7.93 38.44 -5.39
CA GLN A 191 -8.41 38.03 -6.72
C GLN A 191 -9.27 36.73 -6.69
N GLU A 192 -10.11 36.54 -5.67
CA GLU A 192 -10.89 35.28 -5.47
C GLU A 192 -11.81 34.91 -6.66
N GLY A 193 -12.32 35.89 -7.41
CA GLY A 193 -13.36 35.65 -8.43
C GLY A 193 -12.88 35.10 -9.78
N VAL A 194 -11.61 35.32 -10.17
CA VAL A 194 -11.14 35.02 -11.54
C VAL A 194 -10.38 33.69 -11.61
N TRP A 195 -9.71 33.30 -10.53
CA TRP A 195 -8.83 32.12 -10.52
C TRP A 195 -9.55 30.81 -10.22
N SER A 196 -10.65 30.84 -9.47
CA SER A 196 -11.42 29.64 -9.10
C SER A 196 -11.89 28.85 -10.34
N GLY A 197 -12.37 29.54 -11.38
CA GLY A 197 -12.83 28.89 -12.62
C GLY A 197 -11.73 28.40 -13.56
N VAL A 198 -10.56 29.06 -13.57
CA VAL A 198 -9.45 28.72 -14.47
C VAL A 198 -8.59 27.61 -13.87
N VAL A 199 -8.28 27.69 -12.58
CA VAL A 199 -7.49 26.68 -11.86
C VAL A 199 -8.27 25.37 -11.75
N ALA A 200 -9.59 25.42 -11.49
CA ALA A 200 -10.41 24.22 -11.45
C ALA A 200 -10.43 23.47 -12.79
N ARG A 201 -10.50 24.18 -13.92
CA ARG A 201 -10.47 23.55 -15.27
C ARG A 201 -9.11 22.94 -15.59
N GLU A 202 -8.03 23.61 -15.23
CA GLU A 202 -6.67 23.14 -15.54
C GLU A 202 -6.26 21.96 -14.64
N VAL A 203 -6.64 21.98 -13.37
CA VAL A 203 -6.42 20.84 -12.43
C VAL A 203 -7.28 19.64 -12.84
N ASP A 204 -8.54 19.85 -13.27
CA ASP A 204 -9.39 18.79 -13.81
C ASP A 204 -8.77 18.20 -15.10
N HIS A 205 -8.12 19.01 -15.94
CA HIS A 205 -7.39 18.52 -17.11
C HIS A 205 -6.16 17.67 -16.72
N VAL A 206 -5.32 18.10 -15.77
CA VAL A 206 -4.15 17.33 -15.32
C VAL A 206 -4.55 16.04 -14.61
N VAL A 207 -5.61 16.06 -13.81
CA VAL A 207 -6.13 14.87 -13.13
C VAL A 207 -6.77 13.90 -14.12
N ARG A 208 -7.53 14.38 -15.12
CA ARG A 208 -8.05 13.52 -16.21
C ARG A 208 -6.95 12.93 -17.06
N CYS A 209 -5.89 13.69 -17.38
CA CYS A 209 -4.73 13.16 -18.10
C CYS A 209 -3.98 12.10 -17.29
N SER A 210 -3.86 12.29 -15.97
CA SER A 210 -3.19 11.34 -15.07
C SER A 210 -4.03 10.07 -14.85
N SER A 211 -5.34 10.21 -14.66
CA SER A 211 -6.29 9.10 -14.57
C SER A 211 -6.39 8.33 -15.90
N ALA A 212 -6.37 9.03 -17.05
CA ALA A 212 -6.34 8.40 -18.37
C ALA A 212 -5.02 7.64 -18.63
N LEU A 213 -3.90 8.07 -18.05
CA LEU A 213 -2.63 7.34 -18.10
C LEU A 213 -2.64 6.10 -17.22
N ILE A 214 -3.31 6.16 -16.06
CA ILE A 214 -3.52 4.99 -15.18
C ILE A 214 -4.43 3.97 -15.87
N HIS A 215 -5.55 4.40 -16.47
CA HIS A 215 -6.45 3.51 -17.21
C HIS A 215 -5.82 2.97 -18.50
N ARG A 216 -5.06 3.77 -19.27
CA ARG A 216 -4.33 3.27 -20.45
C ARG A 216 -3.17 2.33 -20.09
N GLY A 217 -2.53 2.51 -18.95
CA GLY A 217 -1.51 1.59 -18.44
C GLY A 217 -2.11 0.21 -18.09
N VAL A 218 -3.31 0.21 -17.50
CA VAL A 218 -4.07 -1.01 -17.19
C VAL A 218 -4.63 -1.66 -18.47
N ASP A 219 -5.10 -0.88 -19.45
CA ASP A 219 -5.59 -1.40 -20.74
C ASP A 219 -4.47 -1.97 -21.63
N LEU A 220 -3.26 -1.41 -21.58
CA LEU A 220 -2.11 -1.95 -22.32
C LEU A 220 -1.62 -3.27 -21.71
N ALA A 221 -1.60 -3.38 -20.38
CA ALA A 221 -1.30 -4.65 -19.70
C ALA A 221 -2.36 -5.73 -19.99
N SER A 222 -3.62 -5.34 -20.16
CA SER A 222 -4.73 -6.26 -20.44
C SER A 222 -4.85 -6.68 -21.93
N ARG A 223 -4.16 -5.97 -22.83
CA ARG A 223 -4.21 -6.23 -24.28
C ARG A 223 -3.07 -7.13 -24.77
N GLU A 224 -2.04 -7.34 -23.95
CA GLU A 224 -0.90 -8.21 -24.27
C GLU A 224 -1.17 -9.70 -23.99
N GLU A 225 -2.32 -10.06 -23.41
CA GLU A 225 -2.72 -11.46 -23.14
C GLU A 225 -3.73 -12.05 -24.15
N ARG A 226 -3.82 -11.56 -25.40
CA ARG A 226 -4.64 -12.24 -26.42
C ARG A 226 -3.90 -12.67 -27.68
N SER A 227 -3.68 -13.99 -27.70
CA SER A 227 -3.73 -14.95 -28.83
C SER A 227 -2.44 -15.20 -29.63
N PRO A 228 -2.33 -16.31 -30.39
CA PRO A 228 -2.76 -17.70 -30.17
C PRO A 228 -1.65 -18.75 -30.49
N GLY A 229 -1.83 -19.99 -30.03
CA GLY A 229 -1.47 -21.27 -30.70
C GLY A 229 -0.05 -21.55 -31.21
N ASP A 230 0.58 -22.56 -30.59
CA ASP A 230 1.46 -23.64 -31.10
C ASP A 230 2.54 -23.33 -32.18
N ASP A 231 3.81 -23.51 -31.82
CA ASP A 231 4.66 -24.61 -32.35
C ASP A 231 6.06 -24.63 -31.69
N ASP A 232 6.53 -25.85 -31.43
CA ASP A 232 7.81 -26.26 -30.85
C ASP A 232 9.07 -25.63 -31.48
N ILE A 233 10.00 -25.09 -30.67
CA ILE A 233 11.46 -25.30 -30.81
C ILE A 233 12.16 -25.28 -29.44
N SER A 234 13.01 -26.29 -29.27
CA SER A 234 13.86 -26.71 -28.16
C SER A 234 14.95 -25.75 -27.63
N LEU A 235 15.19 -25.90 -26.31
CA LEU A 235 16.48 -25.90 -25.58
C LEU A 235 17.26 -24.59 -25.28
N THR A 236 17.28 -24.31 -23.96
CA THR A 236 18.43 -23.92 -23.10
C THR A 236 19.03 -22.52 -23.21
N GLY A 237 18.91 -21.77 -22.10
CA GLY A 237 19.75 -20.61 -21.79
C GLY A 237 19.08 -19.56 -20.90
N ILE A 238 18.69 -19.91 -19.68
CA ILE A 238 18.09 -18.98 -18.71
C ILE A 238 19.12 -17.89 -18.33
N ARG A 239 18.92 -16.68 -18.88
CA ARG A 239 19.32 -15.41 -18.25
C ARG A 239 18.04 -14.68 -17.86
N ALA A 240 17.69 -14.71 -16.58
CA ALA A 240 16.67 -13.84 -16.01
C ALA A 240 17.35 -12.96 -14.95
N ASN A 241 17.88 -11.83 -15.39
CA ASN A 241 18.12 -10.66 -14.55
C ASN A 241 17.61 -9.46 -15.33
N ASN A 242 16.78 -8.64 -14.67
CA ASN A 242 16.18 -7.37 -15.09
C ASN A 242 14.69 -7.42 -15.47
N ALA A 243 13.83 -7.61 -14.47
CA ALA A 243 12.43 -7.18 -14.51
C ALA A 243 12.01 -6.37 -13.26
N VAL A 244 12.97 -5.83 -12.49
CA VAL A 244 12.70 -5.01 -11.28
C VAL A 244 13.01 -3.52 -11.50
N ALA A 245 13.40 -3.11 -12.72
CA ALA A 245 13.82 -1.74 -12.98
C ALA A 245 12.72 -0.78 -13.48
N CYS A 246 11.51 -1.26 -13.82
CA CYS A 246 10.57 -0.44 -14.60
C CYS A 246 9.46 0.29 -13.81
N SER A 247 9.37 0.11 -12.48
CA SER A 247 8.36 0.80 -11.65
C SER A 247 8.90 2.00 -10.85
N ARG A 248 10.20 2.28 -10.91
CA ARG A 248 10.83 3.42 -10.19
C ARG A 248 11.00 4.71 -11.00
N SER A 249 10.65 4.74 -12.29
CA SER A 249 11.02 5.84 -13.20
C SER A 249 9.87 6.70 -13.73
N LEU A 250 8.60 6.44 -13.35
CA LEU A 250 7.48 7.22 -13.90
C LEU A 250 7.23 8.58 -13.22
N TRP A 251 7.96 8.90 -12.15
CA TRP A 251 8.05 10.25 -11.61
C TRP A 251 9.50 10.74 -11.73
N SER A 252 9.95 10.88 -12.98
CA SER A 252 11.16 11.64 -13.25
C SER A 252 10.93 13.10 -12.81
N PRO A 253 11.90 13.76 -12.13
CA PRO A 253 11.84 15.19 -11.79
C PRO A 253 11.53 16.07 -13.00
N SER A 254 11.72 15.57 -14.22
CA SER A 254 11.39 16.24 -15.48
C SER A 254 9.92 16.66 -15.61
N ILE A 255 8.94 15.93 -15.05
CA ILE A 255 7.51 16.31 -15.18
C ILE A 255 7.17 17.46 -14.22
N ALA A 256 7.66 17.38 -12.99
CA ALA A 256 7.57 18.50 -12.03
C ALA A 256 8.33 19.74 -12.53
N PHE A 257 9.46 19.53 -13.22
CA PHE A 257 10.25 20.59 -13.85
C PHE A 257 9.55 21.19 -15.08
N GLN A 258 8.91 20.38 -15.93
CA GLN A 258 8.14 20.88 -17.08
C GLN A 258 6.90 21.67 -16.64
N ALA A 259 6.21 21.24 -15.58
CA ALA A 259 5.09 21.99 -15.02
C ALA A 259 5.53 23.34 -14.43
N THR A 260 6.65 23.37 -13.69
CA THR A 260 7.20 24.62 -13.13
C THR A 260 7.76 25.56 -14.20
N VAL A 261 8.42 25.04 -15.25
CA VAL A 261 8.92 25.84 -16.38
C VAL A 261 7.77 26.42 -17.21
N SER A 262 6.69 25.67 -17.42
CA SER A 262 5.50 26.18 -18.13
C SER A 262 4.80 27.31 -17.35
N LEU A 263 4.69 27.17 -16.03
CA LEU A 263 4.15 28.21 -15.13
C LEU A 263 5.05 29.46 -15.09
N SER A 264 6.36 29.30 -15.02
CA SER A 264 7.31 30.43 -15.01
C SER A 264 7.34 31.18 -16.36
N GLY A 265 7.21 30.45 -17.48
CA GLY A 265 7.09 31.03 -18.82
C GLY A 265 5.77 31.78 -19.05
N MET A 266 4.68 31.34 -18.40
CA MET A 266 3.37 32.01 -18.48
C MET A 266 3.29 33.26 -17.60
N LEU A 267 3.88 33.25 -16.40
CA LEU A 267 3.98 34.44 -15.53
C LEU A 267 4.78 35.57 -16.19
N SER A 268 5.83 35.24 -16.95
CA SER A 268 6.61 36.22 -17.73
C SER A 268 5.82 36.80 -18.93
N LYS A 269 5.01 35.99 -19.62
CA LYS A 269 4.15 36.47 -20.72
C LYS A 269 3.03 37.39 -20.23
N VAL A 270 2.46 37.12 -19.05
CA VAL A 270 1.42 37.96 -18.43
C VAL A 270 1.98 39.29 -17.90
N SER A 271 3.21 39.32 -17.37
CA SER A 271 3.85 40.59 -16.98
C SER A 271 4.20 41.47 -18.20
N THR A 272 4.62 40.86 -19.31
CA THR A 272 4.98 41.57 -20.56
C THR A 272 3.75 42.13 -21.28
N ALA A 273 2.60 41.44 -21.21
CA ALA A 273 1.33 41.94 -21.72
C ALA A 273 0.81 43.19 -20.97
N ARG A 274 1.24 43.39 -19.71
CA ARG A 274 0.84 44.52 -18.86
C ARG A 274 1.67 45.78 -19.10
N SER A 275 2.95 45.65 -19.48
CA SER A 275 3.85 46.77 -19.84
C SER A 275 3.52 47.44 -21.17
N ARG A 276 2.75 46.80 -22.07
CA ARG A 276 2.33 47.38 -23.35
C ARG A 276 0.98 48.11 -23.31
N ARG A 277 0.34 48.20 -22.13
CA ARG A 277 -0.96 48.86 -21.93
C ARG A 277 -0.89 50.07 -20.96
N SER A 278 0.31 50.53 -20.63
CA SER A 278 0.57 51.76 -19.88
C SER A 278 1.21 52.81 -20.77
#